data_AF-A0AAU0Y621-F1
#
_entry.id   AF-A0AAU0Y621-F1
#
_cell.length_a   1.000
_cell.length_b   1.000
_cell.length_c   1.000
_cell.angle_alpha   90.00
_cell.angle_beta   90.00
_cell.angle_gamma   90.00
#
_symmetry.space_group_name_H-M   'P 1'
#
loop_
_entity.id
_entity.type
_entity.pdbx_description
1 polymer ?
#
loop_
_entity_poly.entity_id
_entity_poly.type
_entity_poly.pdbx_seq_one_letter_code
_entity_poly.pdbx_strand_id
1 'polypeptide(L)'
;MLLIYDGKSATDAPVPRTGGVPLVPDGFVWPMCHECDGAMQFLVHLPLPFGVVAVFFCQNDPGMCDDWDATAGGNAAFLFSGKLSPASVPAEGETHLGAVTALRLHPERTPTDEPVLGRLGGEPDWLQDDETPVCPSCTARMAFTAELEEGHDFATSANFGGGGRGYIFSCRPCGEAAFLWQR
;
A
#
# COMPACT_ATOMS: atom_id res chain seq x y z
N MET A 1 -8.39 -10.09 9.73
CA MET A 1 -7.40 -9.85 10.81
C MET A 1 -7.14 -8.36 10.85
N LEU A 2 -7.06 -7.73 12.01
CA LEU A 2 -6.65 -6.33 12.10
C LEU A 2 -5.13 -6.20 11.90
N LEU A 3 -4.71 -5.10 11.30
CA LEU A 3 -3.34 -4.61 11.34
C LEU A 3 -3.30 -3.50 12.40
N ILE A 4 -2.59 -3.73 13.49
CA ILE A 4 -2.49 -2.75 14.58
C ILE A 4 -1.07 -2.22 14.70
N TYR A 5 -0.94 -1.02 15.26
CA TYR A 5 0.35 -0.40 15.56
C TYR A 5 1.22 -1.30 16.45
N ASP A 6 2.49 -1.45 16.10
CA ASP A 6 3.48 -2.24 16.85
C ASP A 6 4.80 -1.49 17.04
N GLY A 7 4.76 -0.15 16.99
CA GLY A 7 5.94 0.70 17.20
C GLY A 7 6.73 1.05 15.95
N LYS A 8 7.92 1.63 16.16
CA LYS A 8 8.85 1.98 15.08
C LYS A 8 9.53 0.73 14.52
N SER A 9 9.78 0.73 13.20
CA SER A 9 10.50 -0.36 12.52
C SER A 9 11.75 0.12 11.78
N ALA A 10 12.62 -0.81 11.42
CA ALA A 10 13.71 -0.54 10.49
C ALA A 10 13.15 -0.32 9.08
N THR A 11 13.85 0.51 8.29
CA THR A 11 13.41 0.93 6.96
C THR A 11 13.24 -0.22 5.97
N ASP A 12 13.93 -1.33 6.17
CA ASP A 12 13.94 -2.50 5.30
C ASP A 12 13.47 -3.79 6.01
N ALA A 13 12.85 -3.68 7.19
CA ALA A 13 12.40 -4.85 7.93
C ALA A 13 11.43 -5.72 7.09
N PRO A 14 11.63 -7.05 6.99
CA PRO A 14 10.79 -7.95 6.20
C PRO A 14 9.52 -8.37 6.95
N VAL A 15 8.84 -7.40 7.58
CA VAL A 15 7.63 -7.59 8.38
C VAL A 15 6.53 -6.66 7.87
N PRO A 16 5.24 -6.91 8.15
CA PRO A 16 4.19 -5.95 7.85
C PRO A 16 4.54 -4.57 8.41
N ARG A 17 4.58 -3.55 7.56
CA ARG A 17 4.92 -2.18 7.96
C ARG A 17 4.39 -1.15 6.97
N THR A 18 4.18 0.07 7.46
CA THR A 18 4.07 1.25 6.61
C THR A 18 5.40 2.00 6.55
N GLY A 19 5.65 2.66 5.41
CA GLY A 19 6.85 3.46 5.16
C GLY A 19 8.13 2.65 5.00
N GLY A 20 9.26 3.37 4.90
CA GLY A 20 10.59 2.79 4.70
C GLY A 20 10.94 2.61 3.23
N VAL A 21 11.62 1.51 2.91
CA VAL A 21 12.02 1.12 1.55
C VAL A 21 11.36 -0.21 1.21
N PRO A 22 10.77 -0.38 0.02
CA PRO A 22 10.19 -1.67 -0.37
C PRO A 22 11.30 -2.71 -0.56
N LEU A 23 11.00 -3.97 -0.19
CA LEU A 23 11.82 -5.11 -0.64
C LEU A 23 11.27 -5.58 -1.98
N VAL A 24 12.13 -5.57 -3.00
CA VAL A 24 11.75 -5.73 -4.41
C VAL A 24 12.65 -6.78 -5.08
N PRO A 25 12.19 -7.40 -6.18
CA PRO A 25 13.02 -8.31 -6.96
C PRO A 25 14.11 -7.54 -7.72
N ASP A 26 15.12 -8.28 -8.17
CA ASP A 26 16.18 -7.74 -9.04
C ASP A 26 15.56 -7.13 -10.32
N GLY A 27 16.03 -5.93 -10.70
CA GLY A 27 15.53 -5.20 -11.87
C GLY A 27 14.25 -4.41 -11.67
N PHE A 28 13.75 -4.29 -10.43
CA PHE A 28 12.64 -3.40 -10.10
C PHE A 28 12.95 -1.94 -10.51
N VAL A 29 11.94 -1.30 -11.10
CA VAL A 29 11.95 0.12 -11.44
C VAL A 29 10.94 0.82 -10.56
N TRP A 30 11.36 1.90 -9.91
CA TRP A 30 10.49 2.69 -9.05
C TRP A 30 9.32 3.28 -9.87
N PRO A 31 8.06 3.16 -9.41
CA PRO A 31 6.91 3.64 -10.16
C PRO A 31 6.90 5.18 -10.22
N MET A 32 6.59 5.69 -11.41
CA MET A 32 6.49 7.11 -11.71
C MET A 32 5.03 7.45 -11.99
N CYS A 33 4.56 8.58 -11.46
CA CYS A 33 3.23 9.08 -11.75
C CYS A 33 3.08 9.42 -13.23
N HIS A 34 1.99 8.98 -13.85
CA HIS A 34 1.73 9.24 -15.27
C HIS A 34 1.40 10.70 -15.59
N GLU A 35 1.02 11.49 -14.60
CA GLU A 35 0.64 12.90 -14.80
C GLU A 35 1.79 13.88 -14.57
N CYS A 36 2.51 13.73 -13.47
CA CYS A 36 3.57 14.68 -13.09
C CYS A 36 4.99 14.15 -13.37
N ASP A 37 5.13 12.91 -13.85
CA ASP A 37 6.40 12.22 -14.07
C ASP A 37 7.28 12.14 -12.80
N GLY A 38 6.69 12.33 -11.61
CA GLY A 38 7.38 12.27 -10.32
C GLY A 38 7.41 10.85 -9.74
N ALA A 39 8.44 10.54 -8.97
CA ALA A 39 8.53 9.26 -8.27
C ALA A 39 7.43 9.16 -7.22
N MET A 40 6.75 8.01 -7.15
CA MET A 40 5.64 7.82 -6.20
C MET A 40 6.15 7.51 -4.78
N GLN A 41 5.39 7.92 -3.77
CA GLN A 41 5.67 7.63 -2.37
C GLN A 41 5.39 6.18 -2.04
N PHE A 42 6.33 5.50 -1.36
CA PHE A 42 6.12 4.14 -0.89
C PHE A 42 5.32 4.09 0.43
N LEU A 43 4.24 3.31 0.46
CA LEU A 43 3.29 3.29 1.59
C LEU A 43 3.39 2.07 2.49
N VAL A 44 3.35 0.86 1.92
CA VAL A 44 3.23 -0.37 2.72
C VAL A 44 4.08 -1.50 2.17
N HIS A 45 4.72 -2.24 3.08
CA HIS A 45 5.31 -3.55 2.82
C HIS A 45 4.46 -4.59 3.53
N LEU A 46 3.78 -5.45 2.77
CA LEU A 46 2.86 -6.44 3.33
C LEU A 46 3.23 -7.86 2.88
N PRO A 47 4.03 -8.59 3.69
CA PRO A 47 4.30 -10.01 3.46
C PRO A 47 3.03 -10.85 3.63
N LEU A 48 2.76 -11.70 2.63
CA LEU A 48 1.64 -12.63 2.56
C LEU A 48 2.15 -14.05 2.27
N PRO A 49 1.34 -15.10 2.50
CA PRO A 49 1.76 -16.47 2.21
C PRO A 49 2.12 -16.75 0.73
N PHE A 50 1.71 -15.88 -0.18
CA PHE A 50 1.88 -16.04 -1.63
C PHE A 50 2.76 -14.96 -2.27
N GLY A 51 3.38 -14.08 -1.49
CA GLY A 51 4.22 -13.00 -2.00
C GLY A 51 4.24 -11.80 -1.07
N VAL A 52 4.75 -10.68 -1.54
CA VAL A 52 4.77 -9.41 -0.82
C VAL A 52 4.01 -8.38 -1.63
N VAL A 53 3.02 -7.74 -1.02
CA VAL A 53 2.39 -6.57 -1.63
C VAL A 53 3.17 -5.32 -1.25
N ALA A 54 3.45 -4.47 -2.24
CA ALA A 54 4.00 -3.14 -2.08
C ALA A 54 3.09 -2.13 -2.76
N VAL A 55 2.76 -1.02 -2.09
CA VAL A 55 1.91 0.06 -2.63
C VAL A 55 2.69 1.36 -2.69
N PHE A 56 2.44 2.10 -3.77
CA PHE A 56 2.98 3.41 -4.03
C PHE A 56 1.89 4.34 -4.53
N PHE A 57 1.94 5.63 -4.21
CA PHE A 57 1.09 6.63 -4.86
C PHE A 57 1.72 8.02 -4.91
N CYS A 58 1.24 8.87 -5.80
CA CYS A 58 1.78 10.19 -6.03
C CYS A 58 1.45 11.12 -4.86
N GLN A 59 2.47 11.77 -4.29
CA GLN A 59 2.35 12.84 -3.30
C GLN A 59 3.23 14.05 -3.65
N ASN A 60 3.66 14.15 -4.91
CA ASN A 60 4.49 15.24 -5.40
C ASN A 60 3.67 16.53 -5.51
N ASP A 61 4.30 17.71 -5.32
CA ASP A 61 3.69 19.04 -5.50
C ASP A 61 3.70 19.44 -7.00
N PRO A 62 2.60 19.94 -7.60
CA PRO A 62 1.36 20.47 -6.99
C PRO A 62 0.28 19.45 -6.62
N GLY A 63 0.52 18.15 -6.80
CA GLY A 63 -0.41 17.06 -6.44
C GLY A 63 -1.60 16.91 -7.39
N MET A 64 -2.68 16.29 -6.88
CA MET A 64 -3.95 16.04 -7.59
C MET A 64 -3.80 15.18 -8.86
N CYS A 65 -3.07 14.07 -8.75
CA CYS A 65 -2.75 13.21 -9.89
C CYS A 65 -3.63 11.95 -9.98
N ASP A 66 -4.93 12.09 -9.71
CA ASP A 66 -5.91 11.00 -9.67
C ASP A 66 -5.42 9.76 -8.90
N ASP A 67 -4.69 9.98 -7.80
CA ASP A 67 -4.01 8.93 -7.04
C ASP A 67 -4.96 8.01 -6.26
N TRP A 68 -6.25 8.34 -6.25
CA TRP A 68 -7.33 7.51 -5.73
C TRP A 68 -7.77 6.41 -6.69
N ASP A 69 -7.61 6.56 -8.01
CA ASP A 69 -8.12 5.62 -9.01
C ASP A 69 -7.10 4.49 -9.29
N ALA A 70 -7.56 3.23 -9.32
CA ALA A 70 -6.68 2.06 -9.50
C ALA A 70 -5.99 1.97 -10.87
N THR A 71 -6.39 2.79 -11.83
CA THR A 71 -6.00 2.68 -13.24
C THR A 71 -5.54 4.01 -13.86
N ALA A 72 -5.74 5.15 -13.20
CA ALA A 72 -5.34 6.46 -13.70
C ALA A 72 -3.80 6.64 -13.77
N GLY A 73 -3.03 5.86 -13.01
CA GLY A 73 -1.57 5.95 -12.98
C GLY A 73 -1.02 6.96 -11.97
N GLY A 74 -1.87 7.46 -11.07
CA GLY A 74 -1.49 8.20 -9.86
C GLY A 74 -0.99 7.31 -8.73
N ASN A 75 -1.27 5.99 -8.79
CA ASN A 75 -0.78 5.00 -7.85
C ASN A 75 -0.32 3.71 -8.56
N ALA A 76 0.35 2.85 -7.81
CA ALA A 76 0.75 1.53 -8.26
C ALA A 76 0.80 0.55 -7.09
N ALA A 77 0.35 -0.68 -7.32
CA ALA A 77 0.55 -1.80 -6.40
C ALA A 77 1.23 -2.96 -7.11
N PHE A 78 2.14 -3.63 -6.40
CA PHE A 78 2.89 -4.76 -6.92
C PHE A 78 2.72 -5.97 -6.01
N LEU A 79 2.61 -7.16 -6.61
CA LEU A 79 2.72 -8.43 -5.90
C LEU A 79 4.05 -9.10 -6.26
N PHE A 80 5.05 -8.90 -5.40
CA PHE A 80 6.38 -9.46 -5.60
C PHE A 80 6.49 -10.90 -5.07
N SER A 81 7.34 -11.69 -5.72
CA SER A 81 7.68 -13.04 -5.29
C SER A 81 9.17 -13.31 -5.53
N GLY A 82 9.68 -14.40 -4.94
CA GLY A 82 11.09 -14.78 -5.07
C GLY A 82 12.01 -14.05 -4.09
N LYS A 83 13.27 -13.88 -4.48
CA LYS A 83 14.30 -13.20 -3.66
C LYS A 83 14.08 -11.69 -3.74
N LEU A 84 13.90 -11.06 -2.58
CA LEU A 84 13.67 -9.63 -2.46
C LEU A 84 14.83 -8.96 -1.71
N SER A 85 15.15 -7.73 -2.11
CA SER A 85 16.15 -6.90 -1.45
C SER A 85 15.70 -5.43 -1.41
N PRO A 86 16.24 -4.59 -0.53
CA PRO A 86 15.83 -3.18 -0.46
C PRO A 86 16.04 -2.47 -1.80
N ALA A 87 15.01 -1.77 -2.28
CA ALA A 87 15.08 -1.00 -3.52
C ALA A 87 16.09 0.15 -3.43
N SER A 88 16.66 0.52 -4.58
CA SER A 88 17.34 1.81 -4.72
C SER A 88 16.28 2.91 -4.82
N VAL A 89 16.28 3.84 -3.87
CA VAL A 89 15.29 4.92 -3.81
C VAL A 89 15.72 6.08 -4.74
N PRO A 90 14.81 6.64 -5.54
CA PRO A 90 15.08 7.87 -6.30
C PRO A 90 15.52 9.03 -5.39
N ALA A 91 16.43 9.87 -5.89
CA ALA A 91 16.93 11.03 -5.14
C ALA A 91 15.98 12.24 -5.15
N GLU A 92 14.99 12.23 -6.06
CA GLU A 92 14.02 13.31 -6.27
C GLU A 92 12.60 12.76 -6.09
N GLY A 93 11.69 13.65 -5.70
CA GLY A 93 10.29 13.32 -5.43
C GLY A 93 10.00 12.91 -3.98
N GLU A 94 8.73 12.92 -3.62
CA GLU A 94 8.23 12.54 -2.29
C GLU A 94 8.12 11.01 -2.20
N THR A 95 9.25 10.33 -1.95
CA THR A 95 9.34 8.85 -2.05
C THR A 95 9.07 8.10 -0.73
N HIS A 96 9.05 8.80 0.40
CA HIS A 96 8.93 8.20 1.74
C HIS A 96 7.82 8.81 2.58
N LEU A 97 7.17 7.99 3.41
CA LEU A 97 6.52 8.47 4.63
C LEU A 97 7.57 9.00 5.62
N GLY A 98 7.18 9.95 6.46
CA GLY A 98 8.07 10.58 7.44
C GLY A 98 8.57 9.64 8.56
N ALA A 99 7.95 8.47 8.73
CA ALA A 99 8.36 7.43 9.67
C ALA A 99 8.00 6.03 9.18
N VAL A 100 8.61 5.02 9.80
CA VAL A 100 8.37 3.59 9.52
C VAL A 100 7.70 2.95 10.72
N THR A 101 6.54 2.36 10.49
CA THR A 101 5.70 1.77 11.54
C THR A 101 5.56 0.28 11.32
N ALA A 102 5.94 -0.51 12.33
CA ALA A 102 5.65 -1.94 12.34
C ALA A 102 4.14 -2.17 12.54
N LEU A 103 3.61 -3.16 11.82
CA LEU A 103 2.24 -3.61 11.96
C LEU A 103 2.22 -5.03 12.51
N ARG A 104 1.33 -5.27 13.48
CA ARG A 104 1.08 -6.59 14.03
C ARG A 104 -0.30 -7.09 13.63
N LEU A 105 -0.38 -8.36 13.24
CA LEU A 105 -1.66 -9.03 13.01
C LEU A 105 -2.36 -9.27 14.34
N HIS A 106 -3.60 -8.81 14.45
CA HIS A 106 -4.41 -8.93 15.66
C HIS A 106 -5.80 -9.51 15.34
N PRO A 107 -6.31 -10.48 16.13
CA PRO A 107 -7.64 -11.03 15.90
C PRO A 107 -8.73 -9.97 16.12
N GLU A 108 -9.65 -9.81 15.16
CA GLU A 108 -10.72 -8.80 15.20
C GLU A 108 -11.64 -8.90 16.43
N ARG A 109 -11.81 -10.11 16.97
CA ARG A 109 -12.67 -10.35 18.14
C ARG A 109 -11.96 -10.15 19.48
N THR A 110 -10.67 -9.81 19.46
CA THR A 110 -9.88 -9.59 20.66
C THR A 110 -9.74 -8.08 20.88
N PRO A 111 -10.17 -7.54 22.03
CA PRO A 111 -9.97 -6.12 22.33
C PRO A 111 -8.49 -5.72 22.29
N THR A 112 -8.22 -4.47 21.92
CA THR A 112 -6.88 -3.87 21.95
C THR A 112 -7.01 -2.37 22.17
N ASP A 113 -6.06 -1.81 22.91
CA ASP A 113 -5.91 -0.36 23.09
C ASP A 113 -4.99 0.24 22.01
N GLU A 114 -4.35 -0.61 21.20
CA GLU A 114 -3.47 -0.15 20.12
C GLU A 114 -4.29 0.38 18.94
N PRO A 115 -3.83 1.46 18.29
CA PRO A 115 -4.42 1.96 17.07
C PRO A 115 -4.55 0.88 15.99
N VAL A 116 -5.72 0.78 15.37
CA VAL A 116 -5.94 -0.01 14.17
C VAL A 116 -5.49 0.82 12.97
N LEU A 117 -4.61 0.24 12.16
CA LEU A 117 -4.00 0.88 10.99
C LEU A 117 -4.41 0.18 9.68
N GLY A 118 -5.37 -0.74 9.77
CA GLY A 118 -5.93 -1.44 8.62
C GLY A 118 -6.45 -2.82 8.96
N ARG A 119 -6.73 -3.58 7.91
CA ARG A 119 -7.25 -4.95 7.98
C ARG A 119 -6.65 -5.81 6.88
N LEU A 120 -6.33 -7.05 7.20
CA LEU A 120 -5.88 -8.07 6.25
C LEU A 120 -6.99 -9.10 6.01
N GLY A 121 -7.37 -9.25 4.74
CA GLY A 121 -8.42 -10.15 4.25
C GLY A 121 -9.83 -9.75 4.69
N GLY A 122 -10.82 -10.58 4.35
CA GLY A 122 -12.24 -10.31 4.57
C GLY A 122 -12.90 -9.74 3.32
N GLU A 123 -13.90 -8.89 3.50
CA GLU A 123 -14.54 -8.10 2.45
C GLU A 123 -14.21 -6.62 2.65
N PRO A 124 -14.11 -5.82 1.57
CA PRO A 124 -13.86 -4.39 1.68
C PRO A 124 -15.02 -3.69 2.41
N ASP A 125 -14.70 -2.78 3.34
CA ASP A 125 -15.68 -1.89 3.96
C ASP A 125 -15.65 -0.56 3.21
N TRP A 126 -16.39 -0.52 2.10
CA TRP A 126 -16.42 0.62 1.18
C TRP A 126 -16.95 1.88 1.85
N LEU A 127 -16.22 2.99 1.68
CA LEU A 127 -16.68 4.32 2.12
C LEU A 127 -17.65 4.93 1.09
N GLN A 128 -17.43 4.66 -0.20
CA GLN A 128 -18.25 5.10 -1.31
C GLN A 128 -18.82 3.90 -2.08
N ASP A 129 -18.72 3.89 -3.40
CA ASP A 129 -19.20 2.81 -4.24
C ASP A 129 -18.19 1.65 -4.33
N ASP A 130 -18.66 0.48 -4.77
CA ASP A 130 -17.78 -0.66 -5.04
C ASP A 130 -16.96 -0.42 -6.30
N GLU A 131 -15.66 -0.18 -6.11
CA GLU A 131 -14.70 0.08 -7.18
C GLU A 131 -13.69 -1.05 -7.33
N THR A 132 -14.07 -2.28 -6.98
CA THR A 132 -13.15 -3.43 -7.06
C THR A 132 -12.56 -3.55 -8.47
N PRO A 133 -11.22 -3.52 -8.60
CA PRO A 133 -10.57 -3.51 -9.89
C PRO A 133 -10.67 -4.86 -10.59
N VAL A 134 -10.58 -4.82 -11.91
CA VAL A 134 -10.38 -6.01 -12.75
C VAL A 134 -8.88 -6.20 -13.01
N CYS A 135 -8.43 -7.45 -13.03
CA CYS A 135 -7.04 -7.77 -13.30
C CYS A 135 -6.68 -7.39 -14.75
N PRO A 136 -5.62 -6.60 -14.99
CA PRO A 136 -5.24 -6.19 -16.35
C PRO A 136 -4.82 -7.38 -17.22
N SER A 137 -4.32 -8.46 -16.61
CA SER A 137 -3.82 -9.65 -17.30
C SER A 137 -4.92 -10.66 -17.69
N CYS A 138 -5.93 -10.88 -16.83
CA CYS A 138 -6.96 -11.90 -17.07
C CYS A 138 -8.40 -11.39 -17.08
N THR A 139 -8.63 -10.09 -16.84
CA THR A 139 -9.93 -9.42 -16.79
C THR A 139 -10.88 -9.87 -15.67
N ALA A 140 -10.48 -10.85 -14.86
CA ALA A 140 -11.25 -11.28 -13.70
C ALA A 140 -11.24 -10.19 -12.61
N ARG A 141 -12.35 -10.03 -11.91
CA ARG A 141 -12.46 -9.18 -10.73
C ARG A 141 -11.44 -9.65 -9.66
N MET A 142 -10.65 -8.72 -9.15
CA MET A 142 -9.55 -9.04 -8.23
C MET A 142 -10.07 -9.35 -6.82
N ALA A 143 -9.29 -10.12 -6.05
CA ALA A 143 -9.65 -10.46 -4.68
C ALA A 143 -9.18 -9.37 -3.71
N PHE A 144 -10.06 -8.96 -2.81
CA PHE A 144 -9.69 -8.05 -1.72
C PHE A 144 -8.58 -8.68 -0.86
N THR A 145 -7.55 -7.90 -0.58
CA THR A 145 -6.35 -8.34 0.12
C THR A 145 -6.18 -7.63 1.44
N ALA A 146 -6.26 -6.30 1.45
CA ALA A 146 -6.12 -5.51 2.66
C ALA A 146 -6.78 -4.15 2.52
N GLU A 147 -7.06 -3.54 3.66
CA GLU A 147 -7.47 -2.15 3.83
C GLU A 147 -6.43 -1.45 4.70
N LEU A 148 -6.14 -0.19 4.40
CA LEU A 148 -5.20 0.66 5.12
C LEU A 148 -5.91 1.90 5.63
N GLU A 149 -5.64 2.25 6.88
CA GLU A 149 -5.95 3.57 7.41
C GLU A 149 -4.79 4.53 7.07
N GLU A 150 -5.05 5.84 7.12
CA GLU A 150 -4.06 6.86 6.74
C GLU A 150 -2.76 6.73 7.54
N GLY A 151 -2.82 6.45 8.84
CA GLY A 151 -1.65 6.28 9.67
C GLY A 151 -1.96 6.51 11.15
N HIS A 152 -0.96 6.35 12.01
CA HIS A 152 -1.13 6.59 13.44
C HIS A 152 -1.05 8.09 13.78
N ASP A 153 -0.17 8.79 13.08
CA ASP A 153 0.14 10.21 13.24
C ASP A 153 0.51 10.84 11.90
N PHE A 154 0.75 12.15 11.90
CA PHE A 154 1.10 12.89 10.67
C PHE A 154 2.37 12.36 9.98
N ALA A 155 3.38 11.92 10.72
CA ALA A 155 4.63 11.45 10.12
C ALA A 155 4.47 10.08 9.43
N THR A 156 3.48 9.31 9.85
CA THR A 156 3.16 7.98 9.32
C THR A 156 1.99 8.00 8.35
N SER A 157 1.41 9.17 8.09
CA SER A 157 0.17 9.31 7.31
C SER A 157 0.43 9.19 5.82
N ALA A 158 -0.15 8.17 5.18
CA ALA A 158 -0.53 8.25 3.78
C ALA A 158 -1.77 9.16 3.68
N ASN A 159 -1.72 10.17 2.81
CA ASN A 159 -2.80 11.14 2.66
C ASN A 159 -3.92 10.56 1.77
N PHE A 160 -4.96 10.01 2.37
CA PHE A 160 -6.20 9.59 1.71
C PHE A 160 -7.29 10.66 1.84
N GLY A 161 -6.86 11.93 1.87
CA GLY A 161 -7.73 13.09 1.95
C GLY A 161 -8.26 13.42 3.35
N GLY A 162 -7.80 12.81 4.44
CA GLY A 162 -8.24 13.12 5.80
C GLY A 162 -9.51 12.37 6.18
N GLY A 163 -9.33 11.14 6.69
CA GLY A 163 -10.39 10.20 7.03
C GLY A 163 -10.72 9.18 5.94
N GLY A 164 -9.93 9.13 4.87
CA GLY A 164 -10.08 8.13 3.81
C GLY A 164 -9.43 6.79 4.15
N ARG A 165 -9.68 5.80 3.29
CA ARG A 165 -9.14 4.44 3.40
C ARG A 165 -8.57 3.96 2.09
N GLY A 166 -7.42 3.30 2.17
CA GLY A 166 -6.80 2.61 1.05
C GLY A 166 -7.26 1.16 0.96
N TYR A 167 -7.50 0.66 -0.24
CA TYR A 167 -7.94 -0.70 -0.52
C TYR A 167 -6.96 -1.38 -1.48
N ILE A 168 -6.52 -2.57 -1.10
CA ILE A 168 -5.53 -3.36 -1.83
C ILE A 168 -6.21 -4.63 -2.34
N PHE A 169 -6.02 -4.90 -3.63
CA PHE A 169 -6.54 -6.09 -4.31
C PHE A 169 -5.41 -6.87 -4.95
N SER A 170 -5.58 -8.19 -5.09
CA SER A 170 -4.61 -9.05 -5.77
C SER A 170 -5.28 -10.09 -6.66
N CYS A 171 -4.62 -10.39 -7.78
CA CYS A 171 -4.94 -11.52 -8.66
C CYS A 171 -3.78 -12.51 -8.60
N ARG A 172 -3.87 -13.46 -7.66
CA ARG A 172 -2.81 -14.45 -7.40
C ARG A 172 -2.41 -15.27 -8.63
N PRO A 173 -3.33 -15.75 -9.50
CA PRO A 173 -2.95 -16.49 -10.69
C PRO A 173 -2.07 -15.69 -11.67
N CYS A 174 -2.24 -14.37 -11.73
CA CYS A 174 -1.50 -13.49 -12.63
C CYS A 174 -0.30 -12.81 -11.98
N GLY A 175 -0.20 -12.83 -10.64
CA GLY A 175 0.83 -12.07 -9.93
C GLY A 175 0.58 -10.55 -9.94
N GLU A 176 -0.67 -10.13 -10.13
CA GLU A 176 -1.04 -8.70 -10.21
C GLU A 176 -1.56 -8.18 -8.87
N ALA A 177 -1.32 -6.91 -8.58
CA ALA A 177 -1.94 -6.17 -7.49
C ALA A 177 -2.51 -4.84 -7.99
N ALA A 178 -3.48 -4.32 -7.28
CA ALA A 178 -4.08 -3.01 -7.54
C ALA A 178 -4.37 -2.31 -6.21
N PHE A 179 -4.35 -0.98 -6.24
CA PHE A 179 -4.64 -0.13 -5.10
C PHE A 179 -5.56 1.00 -5.53
N LEU A 180 -6.45 1.43 -4.65
CA LEU A 180 -7.26 2.63 -4.76
C LEU A 180 -7.54 3.15 -3.35
N TRP A 181 -8.02 4.38 -3.21
CA TRP A 181 -8.51 4.87 -1.93
C TRP A 181 -9.80 5.67 -2.08
N GLN A 182 -10.60 5.74 -1.02
CA GLN A 182 -11.87 6.48 -0.98
C GLN A 182 -11.95 7.37 0.27
N ARG A 183 -12.77 8.42 0.22
CA ARG A 183 -13.10 9.30 1.35
C ARG A 183 -14.57 9.69 1.37
#